data_AF-A0A809S7I3-F1
#
_entry.id   AF-A0A809S7I3-F1
#
_cell.length_a   1.000
_cell.length_b   1.000
_cell.length_c   1.000
_cell.angle_alpha   90.00
_cell.angle_beta   90.00
_cell.angle_gamma   90.00
#
_symmetry.space_group_name_H-M   'P 1'
#
loop_
_entity.id
_entity.type
_entity.pdbx_description
1 polymer ?
#
loop_
_entity_poly.entity_id
_entity_poly.type
_entity_poly.pdbx_seq_one_letter_code
_entity_poly.pdbx_strand_id
1 'polypeptide(L)'
;MGFSTYNKNLLILLENTMTALEQKLTEWFQHPAIQCHSWDVGLFWVAIDGRHPFGRMKVDARELEVLFAALLEAPSECLAELNAESLARGDYMPRGDFLAANARRHELPLLTRVYA
;
A
#
# COMPACT_ATOMS: atom_id res chain seq x y z
N MET A 1 -6.99 -22.89 -29.18
CA MET A 1 -6.38 -21.96 -28.19
C MET A 1 -7.35 -21.83 -27.04
N GLY A 2 -7.19 -22.65 -26.00
CA GLY A 2 -8.04 -22.61 -24.82
C GLY A 2 -7.53 -21.51 -23.89
N PHE A 3 -8.28 -20.41 -23.77
CA PHE A 3 -8.11 -19.51 -22.62
C PHE A 3 -8.48 -20.31 -21.39
N SER A 4 -7.50 -20.59 -20.53
CA SER A 4 -7.71 -21.32 -19.28
C SER A 4 -8.73 -20.57 -18.43
N THR A 5 -9.94 -21.12 -18.34
CA THR A 5 -11.04 -20.62 -17.50
C THR A 5 -10.61 -20.51 -16.02
N TYR A 6 -9.58 -21.25 -15.62
CA TYR A 6 -8.97 -21.17 -14.30
C TYR A 6 -8.35 -19.80 -13.99
N ASN A 7 -7.68 -19.14 -14.95
CA ASN A 7 -7.05 -17.84 -14.69
C ASN A 7 -8.07 -16.72 -14.54
N LYS A 8 -9.17 -16.77 -15.28
CA LYS A 8 -10.25 -15.78 -15.13
C LYS A 8 -10.94 -15.93 -13.76
N ASN A 9 -11.21 -17.16 -13.34
CA ASN A 9 -11.81 -17.40 -12.03
C ASN A 9 -10.86 -17.03 -10.88
N LEU A 10 -9.54 -17.24 -11.02
CA LEU A 10 -8.56 -16.82 -10.02
C LEU A 10 -8.47 -15.28 -9.91
N LEU A 11 -8.45 -14.57 -11.04
CA LEU A 11 -8.43 -13.11 -11.07
C LEU A 11 -9.71 -12.52 -10.44
N ILE A 12 -10.88 -13.07 -10.77
CA ILE A 12 -12.16 -12.64 -10.19
C ILE A 12 -12.24 -12.94 -8.69
N LEU A 13 -11.70 -14.08 -8.24
CA LEU A 13 -11.65 -14.42 -6.80
C LEU A 13 -10.66 -13.54 -6.03
N LEU A 14 -9.53 -13.16 -6.64
CA LEU A 14 -8.54 -12.27 -6.03
C LEU A 14 -9.02 -10.81 -5.98
N GLU A 15 -9.66 -10.33 -7.06
CA GLU A 15 -10.37 -9.04 -7.08
C GLU A 15 -11.46 -8.98 -6.00
N ASN A 16 -12.19 -10.09 -5.77
CA ASN A 16 -13.19 -10.18 -4.70
C ASN A 16 -12.62 -10.31 -3.27
N THR A 17 -11.30 -10.44 -3.09
CA THR A 17 -10.65 -10.49 -1.77
C THR A 17 -9.91 -9.21 -1.38
N MET A 18 -9.66 -8.30 -2.33
CA MET A 18 -9.03 -7.02 -2.01
C MET A 18 -9.99 -6.14 -1.20
N THR A 19 -9.48 -5.58 -0.11
CA THR A 19 -10.22 -4.57 0.65
C THR A 19 -10.34 -3.27 -0.16
N ALA A 20 -11.34 -2.44 0.18
CA ALA A 20 -11.49 -1.12 -0.45
C ALA A 20 -10.21 -0.25 -0.30
N LEU A 21 -9.50 -0.40 0.82
CA LEU A 21 -8.23 0.28 1.07
C LEU A 21 -7.14 -0.20 0.10
N GLU A 22 -7.00 -1.51 -0.10
CA GLU A 22 -6.02 -2.07 -1.03
C GLU A 22 -6.30 -1.67 -2.48
N GLN A 23 -7.58 -1.64 -2.89
CA GLN A 23 -7.97 -1.15 -4.21
C GLN A 23 -7.58 0.32 -4.39
N LYS A 24 -7.91 1.18 -3.42
CA LYS A 24 -7.50 2.60 -3.39
C LYS A 24 -5.98 2.74 -3.53
N LEU A 25 -5.19 1.90 -2.86
CA LEU A 25 -3.72 1.93 -2.94
C LEU A 25 -3.19 1.51 -4.31
N THR A 26 -3.79 0.50 -4.94
CA THR A 26 -3.44 0.09 -6.31
C THR A 26 -3.73 1.21 -7.32
N GLU A 27 -4.85 1.92 -7.16
CA GLU A 27 -5.19 3.09 -7.98
C GLU A 27 -4.21 4.25 -7.72
N TRP A 28 -3.95 4.57 -6.47
CA TRP A 28 -3.01 5.64 -6.08
C TRP A 28 -1.59 5.37 -6.54
N PHE A 29 -1.11 4.13 -6.46
CA PHE A 29 0.23 3.79 -6.92
C PHE A 29 0.45 4.16 -8.39
N GLN A 30 -0.59 4.04 -9.23
CA GLN A 30 -0.52 4.39 -10.65
C GLN A 30 -0.54 5.90 -10.90
N HIS A 31 -0.78 6.72 -9.87
CA HIS A 31 -0.81 8.18 -10.00
C HIS A 31 0.59 8.74 -10.33
N PRO A 32 0.72 9.72 -11.24
CA PRO A 32 2.02 10.28 -11.64
C PRO A 32 2.88 10.80 -10.48
N ALA A 33 2.26 11.39 -9.46
CA ALA A 33 2.96 11.90 -8.28
C ALA A 33 3.57 10.79 -7.40
N ILE A 34 3.12 9.53 -7.53
CA ILE A 34 3.75 8.39 -6.87
C ILE A 34 4.74 7.73 -7.83
N GLN A 35 4.36 7.56 -9.10
CA GLN A 35 5.22 6.95 -10.13
C GLN A 35 6.53 7.73 -10.35
N CYS A 36 6.56 9.05 -10.13
CA CYS A 36 7.78 9.84 -10.27
C CYS A 36 8.91 9.40 -9.32
N HIS A 37 8.58 8.68 -8.24
CA HIS A 37 9.56 8.12 -7.30
C HIS A 37 10.25 6.85 -7.82
N SER A 38 9.83 6.30 -8.97
CA SER A 38 10.42 5.11 -9.60
C SER A 38 10.53 3.89 -8.68
N TRP A 39 9.56 3.73 -7.77
CA TRP A 39 9.48 2.60 -6.86
C TRP A 39 9.01 1.34 -7.57
N ASP A 40 9.66 0.21 -7.29
CA ASP A 40 9.25 -1.09 -7.80
C ASP A 40 7.97 -1.59 -7.09
N VAL A 41 7.01 -2.14 -7.85
CA VAL A 41 5.75 -2.67 -7.31
C VAL A 41 6.01 -3.74 -6.23
N GLY A 42 7.06 -4.55 -6.39
CA GLY A 42 7.47 -5.62 -5.48
C GLY A 42 7.97 -5.16 -4.11
N LEU A 43 8.13 -3.85 -3.91
CA LEU A 43 8.34 -3.26 -2.59
C LEU A 43 7.11 -3.44 -1.71
N PHE A 44 5.92 -3.31 -2.29
CA PHE A 44 4.64 -3.21 -1.58
C PHE A 44 3.71 -4.40 -1.82
N TRP A 45 3.73 -4.98 -3.02
CA TRP A 45 2.90 -6.13 -3.39
C TRP A 45 3.75 -7.38 -3.66
N VAL A 46 3.14 -8.54 -3.50
CA VAL A 46 3.58 -9.81 -4.10
C VAL A 46 2.77 -9.99 -5.38
N ALA A 47 3.44 -10.06 -6.53
CA ALA A 47 2.79 -10.24 -7.82
C ALA A 47 2.06 -11.60 -7.88
N ILE A 48 0.91 -11.63 -8.58
CA ILE A 48 0.22 -12.88 -8.90
C ILE A 48 1.00 -13.64 -9.97
N ASP A 49 1.39 -12.91 -11.03
CA ASP A 49 2.24 -13.35 -12.12
C ASP A 49 2.90 -12.14 -12.80
N GLY A 50 3.64 -12.37 -13.89
CA GLY A 50 4.34 -11.29 -14.63
C GLY A 50 3.43 -10.28 -15.36
N ARG A 51 2.11 -10.51 -15.42
CA ARG A 51 1.13 -9.60 -16.04
C ARG A 51 0.24 -8.90 -15.01
N HIS A 52 0.18 -9.42 -13.79
CA HIS A 52 -0.67 -8.90 -12.71
C HIS A 52 0.20 -8.59 -11.48
N PRO A 53 0.84 -7.40 -11.46
CA PRO A 53 1.85 -7.07 -10.46
C PRO A 53 1.25 -6.68 -9.09
N PHE A 54 -0.03 -6.30 -9.04
CA PHE A 54 -0.77 -5.97 -7.83
C PHE A 54 -1.50 -7.20 -7.27
N GLY A 55 -0.74 -8.14 -6.73
CA GLY A 55 -1.32 -9.28 -6.01
C GLY A 55 -1.56 -8.96 -4.53
N ARG A 56 -1.01 -9.80 -3.65
CA ARG A 56 -1.20 -9.62 -2.20
C ARG A 56 -0.38 -8.46 -1.67
N MET A 57 -0.91 -7.70 -0.72
CA MET A 57 -0.10 -6.77 0.07
C MET A 57 1.02 -7.49 0.82
N LYS A 58 2.22 -6.92 0.74
CA LYS A 58 3.45 -7.35 1.42
C LYS A 58 3.78 -6.44 2.61
N VAL A 59 3.11 -5.30 2.72
CA VAL A 59 3.26 -4.29 3.78
C VAL A 59 1.90 -3.98 4.40
N ASP A 60 1.87 -3.39 5.60
CA ASP A 60 0.62 -2.91 6.20
C ASP A 60 0.01 -1.82 5.29
N ALA A 61 -1.22 -2.08 4.83
CA ALA A 61 -1.93 -1.19 3.92
C ALA A 61 -2.21 0.19 4.52
N ARG A 62 -2.44 0.28 5.84
CA ARG A 62 -2.69 1.54 6.54
C ARG A 62 -1.46 2.42 6.52
N GLU A 63 -0.28 1.84 6.72
CA GLU A 63 0.98 2.58 6.64
C GLU A 63 1.29 3.06 5.22
N LEU A 64 1.01 2.22 4.22
CA LEU A 64 1.16 2.61 2.82
C LEU A 64 0.19 3.74 2.44
N GLU A 65 -1.03 3.73 2.97
CA GLU A 65 -2.01 4.79 2.73
C GLU A 65 -1.55 6.13 3.28
N VAL A 66 -1.01 6.19 4.49
CA VAL A 66 -0.45 7.43 5.04
C VAL A 66 0.69 7.97 4.15
N LEU A 67 1.57 7.07 3.68
CA LEU A 67 2.68 7.44 2.81
C LEU A 67 2.17 8.06 1.51
N PHE A 68 1.25 7.39 0.82
CA PHE A 68 0.70 7.84 -0.45
C PHE A 68 -0.14 9.10 -0.30
N ALA A 69 -0.98 9.19 0.74
CA ALA A 69 -1.78 10.38 1.02
C ALA A 69 -0.87 11.62 1.18
N ALA A 70 0.25 11.49 1.90
CA ALA A 70 1.21 12.58 2.07
C ALA A 70 1.89 13.00 0.74
N LEU A 71 2.19 12.07 -0.16
CA LEU A 71 2.73 12.37 -1.50
C LEU A 71 1.70 13.00 -2.44
N LEU A 72 0.43 12.62 -2.29
CA LEU A 72 -0.69 13.13 -3.07
C LEU A 72 -1.29 14.43 -2.50
N GLU A 73 -0.74 14.93 -1.39
CA GLU A 73 -1.30 16.06 -0.63
C GLU A 73 -2.79 15.86 -0.25
N ALA A 74 -3.17 14.60 -0.03
CA ALA A 74 -4.52 14.19 0.33
C ALA A 74 -4.62 13.90 1.84
N PRO A 75 -5.82 14.04 2.45
CA PRO A 75 -6.05 13.57 3.81
C PRO A 75 -5.93 12.04 3.87
N SER A 76 -5.27 11.55 4.93
CA SER A 76 -5.17 10.11 5.21
C SER A 76 -6.32 9.66 6.11
N GLU A 77 -6.91 8.52 5.77
CA GLU A 77 -7.93 7.85 6.59
C GLU A 77 -7.33 7.07 7.77
N CYS A 78 -6.08 6.64 7.64
CA CYS A 78 -5.42 5.75 8.60
C CYS A 78 -4.49 6.45 9.59
N LEU A 79 -4.13 7.72 9.34
CA LEU A 79 -3.12 8.45 10.13
C LEU A 79 -3.48 8.53 11.62
N ALA A 80 -4.72 8.91 11.93
CA ALA A 80 -5.15 9.12 13.31
C ALA A 80 -5.12 7.82 14.13
N GLU A 81 -5.58 6.72 13.54
CA GLU A 81 -5.59 5.39 14.18
C GLU A 81 -4.16 4.89 14.42
N LEU A 82 -3.28 4.96 13.40
CA LEU A 82 -1.88 4.55 13.53
C LEU A 82 -1.13 5.35 14.60
N ASN A 83 -1.40 6.66 14.68
CA ASN A 83 -0.82 7.51 15.71
C ASN A 83 -1.32 7.12 17.10
N ALA A 84 -2.62 6.88 17.26
CA ALA A 84 -3.21 6.44 18.53
C ALA A 84 -2.62 5.10 19.00
N GLU A 85 -2.48 4.13 18.10
CA GLU A 85 -1.87 2.82 18.39
C GLU A 85 -0.39 2.98 18.84
N SER A 86 0.38 3.80 18.14
CA SER A 86 1.78 4.09 18.51
C SER A 86 1.91 4.72 19.89
N LEU A 87 1.08 5.72 20.17
CA LEU A 87 1.06 6.38 21.47
C LEU A 87 0.68 5.39 22.58
N ALA A 88 -0.28 4.50 22.34
CA ALA A 88 -0.66 3.46 23.30
C ALA A 88 0.46 2.46 23.58
N ARG A 89 1.34 2.18 22.60
CA ARG A 89 2.56 1.36 22.79
C ARG A 89 3.70 2.11 23.50
N GLY A 90 3.59 3.44 23.63
CA GLY A 90 4.65 4.28 24.18
C GLY A 90 5.76 4.62 23.18
N ASP A 91 5.47 4.55 21.87
CA ASP A 91 6.43 4.93 20.83
C ASP A 91 6.80 6.42 20.98
N TYR A 92 8.10 6.75 20.90
CA TYR A 92 8.58 8.13 21.03
C TYR A 92 8.04 9.06 19.93
N MET A 93 7.78 8.52 18.74
CA MET A 93 7.21 9.25 17.61
C MET A 93 5.97 8.51 17.09
N PRO A 94 4.84 9.21 16.87
CA PRO A 94 3.65 8.59 16.27
C PRO A 94 3.94 8.05 14.86
N ARG A 95 3.51 6.81 14.58
CA ARG A 95 3.84 6.09 13.34
C ARG A 95 3.35 6.79 12.09
N GLY A 96 2.12 7.27 12.08
CA GLY A 96 1.54 8.01 10.96
C GLY A 96 2.31 9.30 10.68
N ASP A 97 2.66 10.06 11.73
CA ASP A 97 3.45 11.29 11.58
C ASP A 97 4.85 11.03 11.04
N PHE A 98 5.50 9.96 11.51
CA PHE A 98 6.78 9.51 10.98
C PHE A 98 6.69 9.21 9.48
N LEU A 99 5.70 8.43 9.06
CA LEU A 99 5.50 8.08 7.65
C LEU A 99 5.25 9.33 6.78
N ALA A 100 4.34 10.20 7.20
CA ALA A 100 4.02 11.43 6.48
C ALA A 100 5.22 12.38 6.39
N ALA A 101 6.05 12.48 7.43
CA ALA A 101 7.27 13.29 7.41
C ALA A 101 8.34 12.75 6.45
N ASN A 102 8.46 11.42 6.27
CA ASN A 102 9.36 10.82 5.28
C ASN A 102 8.84 11.04 3.85
N ALA A 103 7.53 10.85 3.61
CA ALA A 103 6.92 11.13 2.30
C ALA A 103 7.20 12.55 1.81
N ARG A 104 7.02 13.57 2.67
CA ARG A 104 7.30 14.98 2.33
C ARG A 104 8.77 15.27 2.02
N ARG A 105 9.69 14.41 2.47
CA ARG A 105 11.12 14.46 2.16
C ARG A 105 11.48 13.57 0.95
N HIS A 106 10.48 13.00 0.29
CA HIS A 106 10.60 12.04 -0.81
C HIS A 106 11.38 10.76 -0.45
N GLU A 107 11.39 10.40 0.84
CA GLU A 107 12.04 9.20 1.36
C GLU A 107 11.03 8.03 1.45
N LEU A 108 11.49 6.81 1.14
CA LEU A 108 10.73 5.59 1.41
C LEU A 108 11.09 5.05 2.81
N PRO A 109 10.24 5.25 3.83
CA PRO A 109 10.50 4.71 5.16
C PRO A 109 10.35 3.18 5.17
N LEU A 110 10.91 2.53 6.20
CA LEU A 110 10.64 1.12 6.44
C LEU A 110 9.16 0.95 6.81
N LEU A 111 8.43 0.21 5.97
CA LEU A 111 7.04 -0.19 6.23
C LEU A 111 6.98 -1.54 6.94
N THR A 112 5.96 -1.73 7.77
CA THR A 112 5.71 -2.99 8.48
C THR A 112 5.35 -4.07 7.48
N ARG A 113 6.10 -5.19 7.47
CA ARG A 113 5.82 -6.34 6.61
C ARG A 113 4.63 -7.13 7.17
N VAL A 114 3.67 -7.46 6.31
CA VAL A 114 2.61 -8.42 6.64
C VAL A 114 3.04 -9.80 6.12
N TYR A 115 3.68 -10.56 7.00
CA TYR A 115 3.90 -11.98 6.73
C TYR A 115 2.56 -12.69 6.90
N ALA A 116 2.19 -13.47 5.89
CA ALA A 116 1.06 -14.38 5.94
C ALA A 116 1.53 -15.66 5.27
#